data_AF-Q0DRR4-F1
#
_entry.id   AF-Q0DRR4-F1
#
_cell.length_a   1.000
_cell.length_b   1.000
_cell.length_c   1.000
_cell.angle_alpha   90.00
_cell.angle_beta   90.00
_cell.angle_gamma   90.00
#
_symmetry.space_group_name_H-M   'P 1'
#
loop_
_entity.id
_entity.type
_entity.pdbx_description
1 polymer ?
#
loop_
_entity_poly.entity_id
_entity_poly.type
_entity_poly.pdbx_seq_one_letter_code
_entity_poly.pdbx_strand_id
1 'polypeptide(L)'
;MTNKCMFNCQIHQLVQTSFWMSSNVCMRSWWKDLYNSVKLSYARDRIVENYFWTCGIYHEEEYSRARIMFTKVFGLMSLMDDTYDAHATLEECHKLNKAIQR
;
A
#
# COMPACT_ATOMS: atom_id res chain seq x y z
N MET A 1 15.59 25.97 26.84
CA MET A 1 14.40 25.14 26.51
C MET A 1 14.41 24.56 25.09
N THR A 2 15.29 25.01 24.19
CA THR A 2 15.35 24.59 22.78
C THR A 2 15.93 23.18 22.55
N ASN A 3 16.91 22.75 23.36
CA ASN A 3 17.57 21.45 23.14
C ASN A 3 16.67 20.23 23.42
N LYS A 4 15.71 20.32 24.36
CA LYS A 4 14.75 19.22 24.61
C LYS A 4 13.74 19.06 23.47
N CYS A 5 13.27 20.16 22.85
CA CYS A 5 12.40 20.10 21.69
C CYS A 5 13.12 19.57 20.45
N MET A 6 14.36 19.99 20.20
CA MET A 6 15.12 19.52 19.04
C MET A 6 15.46 18.03 19.14
N PHE A 7 15.83 17.57 20.35
CA PHE A 7 16.10 16.15 20.62
C PHE A 7 14.81 15.30 20.52
N ASN A 8 13.67 15.79 21.03
CA ASN A 8 12.38 15.13 20.83
C ASN A 8 11.97 15.08 19.35
N CYS A 9 12.24 16.13 18.58
CA CYS A 9 11.94 16.17 17.15
C CYS A 9 12.83 15.18 16.36
N GLN A 10 14.13 15.08 16.68
CA GLN A 10 15.02 14.10 16.07
C GLN A 10 14.69 12.66 16.46
N ILE A 11 14.32 12.40 17.71
CA ILE A 11 13.84 11.09 18.15
C ILE A 11 12.54 10.72 17.42
N HIS A 12 11.58 11.64 17.32
CA HIS A 12 10.33 11.41 16.57
C HIS A 12 10.62 11.14 15.08
N GLN A 13 11.55 11.88 14.46
CA GLN A 13 11.91 11.67 13.06
C GLN A 13 12.66 10.33 12.85
N LEU A 14 13.51 9.91 13.78
CA LEU A 14 14.18 8.60 13.76
C LEU A 14 13.20 7.44 14.01
N VAL A 15 12.27 7.61 14.95
CA VAL A 15 11.19 6.64 15.21
C VAL A 15 10.28 6.51 13.97
N GLN A 16 9.90 7.63 13.35
CA GLN A 16 9.14 7.63 12.10
C GLN A 16 9.86 6.89 10.96
N THR A 17 11.17 7.10 10.78
CA THR A 17 11.96 6.41 9.72
C THR A 17 12.14 4.92 9.97
N SER A 18 12.38 4.50 11.22
CA SER A 18 12.48 3.08 11.57
C SER A 18 11.14 2.36 11.40
N PHE A 19 10.05 2.98 11.86
CA PHE A 19 8.69 2.49 11.65
C PHE A 19 8.34 2.40 10.15
N TRP A 20 8.77 3.39 9.37
CA TRP A 20 8.63 3.41 7.92
C TRP A 20 9.36 2.25 7.26
N MET A 21 10.62 1.97 7.63
CA MET A 21 11.38 0.83 7.08
C MET A 21 10.70 -0.50 7.40
N SER A 22 10.28 -0.73 8.65
CA SER A 22 9.62 -1.98 9.06
C SER A 22 8.28 -2.21 8.33
N SER A 23 7.46 -1.16 8.20
CA SER A 23 6.18 -1.25 7.52
C SER A 23 6.33 -1.52 6.02
N ASN A 24 7.30 -0.88 5.36
CA ASN A 24 7.60 -1.13 3.94
C ASN A 24 8.05 -2.57 3.68
N VAL A 25 8.90 -3.12 4.56
CA VAL A 25 9.37 -4.51 4.42
C VAL A 25 8.21 -5.49 4.55
N CYS A 26 7.32 -5.30 5.53
CA CYS A 26 6.13 -6.12 5.70
C CYS A 26 5.20 -6.04 4.47
N MET A 27 4.97 -4.84 3.96
CA MET A 27 4.15 -4.63 2.76
C MET A 27 4.75 -5.28 1.52
N ARG A 28 6.07 -5.21 1.34
CA ARG A 28 6.76 -5.86 0.22
C ARG A 28 6.70 -7.38 0.29
N SER A 29 6.83 -7.97 1.48
CA SER A 29 6.65 -9.42 1.66
C SER A 29 5.22 -9.84 1.32
N TRP A 30 4.23 -9.16 1.88
CA TRP A 30 2.82 -9.42 1.60
C TRP A 30 2.49 -9.30 0.11
N TRP A 31 3.02 -8.27 -0.56
CA TRP A 31 2.81 -8.06 -1.99
C TRP A 31 3.42 -9.20 -2.82
N LYS A 32 4.61 -9.67 -2.46
CA LYS A 32 5.26 -10.81 -3.12
C LYS A 32 4.42 -12.08 -2.97
N ASP A 33 3.89 -12.34 -1.78
CA ASP A 33 3.03 -13.51 -1.52
C ASP A 33 1.73 -13.43 -2.34
N LEU A 34 1.11 -12.26 -2.40
CA LEU A 34 -0.07 -12.02 -3.23
C LEU A 34 0.25 -12.23 -4.71
N TYR A 35 1.32 -11.62 -5.23
CA TYR A 35 1.72 -11.75 -6.62
C TYR A 35 1.96 -13.22 -7.01
N ASN A 36 2.64 -13.98 -6.14
CA ASN A 36 2.84 -15.42 -6.32
C ASN A 36 1.53 -16.21 -6.34
N SER A 37 0.53 -15.79 -5.58
CA SER A 37 -0.78 -16.43 -5.53
C SER A 37 -1.63 -16.12 -6.76
N VAL A 38 -1.67 -14.86 -7.21
CA VAL A 38 -2.55 -14.44 -8.33
C VAL A 38 -1.90 -14.73 -9.69
N LYS A 39 -0.55 -14.86 -9.75
CA LYS A 39 0.21 -15.22 -10.96
C LYS A 39 -0.06 -14.31 -12.17
N LEU A 40 -0.30 -13.03 -11.93
CA LEU A 40 -0.52 -12.05 -12.99
C LEU A 40 0.83 -11.53 -13.48
N SER A 41 1.34 -12.09 -14.57
CA SER A 41 2.62 -11.67 -15.17
C SER A 41 2.63 -10.24 -15.72
N TYR A 42 1.45 -9.65 -15.92
CA TYR A 42 1.27 -8.30 -16.47
C TYR A 42 1.13 -7.22 -15.40
N ALA A 43 0.87 -7.58 -14.15
CA ALA A 43 0.61 -6.62 -13.09
C ALA A 43 1.87 -5.85 -12.69
N ARG A 44 1.77 -4.53 -12.57
CA ARG A 44 2.91 -3.66 -12.24
C ARG A 44 3.17 -3.63 -10.73
N ASP A 45 4.45 -3.68 -10.32
CA ASP A 45 4.83 -3.54 -8.90
C ASP A 45 4.80 -2.06 -8.47
N ARG A 46 3.66 -1.64 -7.90
CA ARG A 46 3.42 -0.27 -7.41
C ARG A 46 3.38 -0.17 -5.88
N ILE A 47 3.84 -1.18 -5.14
CA ILE A 47 3.64 -1.22 -3.69
C ILE A 47 4.37 -0.07 -2.95
N VAL A 48 5.53 0.34 -3.45
CA VAL A 48 6.32 1.45 -2.87
C VAL A 48 5.63 2.79 -3.11
N GLU A 49 5.12 3.00 -4.32
CA GLU A 49 4.37 4.21 -4.69
C GLU A 49 3.09 4.33 -3.88
N ASN A 50 2.33 3.23 -3.78
CA ASN A 50 1.10 3.18 -2.98
C ASN A 50 1.37 3.46 -1.50
N TYR A 51 2.46 2.90 -0.95
CA TYR A 51 2.82 3.18 0.45
C TYR A 51 3.20 4.65 0.64
N PHE A 52 3.97 5.23 -0.29
CA PHE A 52 4.31 6.65 -0.28
C PHE A 52 3.06 7.55 -0.28
N TRP A 53 2.07 7.25 -1.14
CA TRP A 53 0.79 7.95 -1.15
C TRP A 53 0.07 7.89 0.21
N THR A 54 0.02 6.72 0.85
CA THR A 54 -0.63 6.61 2.17
C THR A 54 0.10 7.35 3.27
N CYS A 55 1.43 7.47 3.20
CA CYS A 55 2.20 8.31 4.12
C CYS A 55 1.88 9.80 3.95
N GLY A 56 1.58 10.24 2.72
CA GLY A 56 1.12 11.60 2.47
C GLY A 56 -0.26 11.91 3.06
N ILE A 57 -1.16 10.92 3.07
CA ILE A 57 -2.52 11.06 3.63
C ILE A 57 -2.50 10.96 5.17
N TYR A 58 -1.81 9.96 5.70
CA TYR A 58 -1.74 9.67 7.14
C TYR A 58 -0.31 9.82 7.62
N HIS A 59 0.08 11.03 7.98
CA HIS A 59 1.46 11.37 8.33
C HIS A 59 1.78 11.08 9.79
N GLU A 60 0.78 11.09 10.67
CA GLU A 60 0.94 10.90 12.11
C GLU A 60 1.23 9.43 12.47
N GLU A 61 2.12 9.20 13.43
CA GLU A 61 2.60 7.87 13.79
C GLU A 61 1.47 6.90 14.20
N GLU A 62 0.47 7.43 14.90
CA GLU A 62 -0.69 6.70 15.43
C GLU A 62 -1.50 5.98 14.34
N TYR A 63 -1.49 6.49 13.10
CA TYR A 63 -2.21 5.91 11.96
C TYR A 63 -1.42 4.82 11.20
N SER A 64 -0.42 4.23 11.84
CA SER A 64 0.37 3.11 11.30
C SER A 64 -0.45 1.98 10.68
N ARG A 65 -1.48 1.51 11.40
CA ARG A 65 -2.39 0.46 10.92
C ARG A 65 -3.21 0.92 9.72
N ALA A 66 -3.67 2.17 9.74
CA ALA A 66 -4.41 2.74 8.62
C ALA A 66 -3.53 2.79 7.36
N ARG A 67 -2.28 3.26 7.45
CA ARG A 67 -1.33 3.25 6.32
C ARG A 67 -1.16 1.86 5.70
N ILE A 68 -0.96 0.83 6.53
CA ILE A 68 -0.83 -0.56 6.08
C ILE A 68 -2.11 -1.01 5.36
N MET A 69 -3.28 -0.77 5.96
CA MET A 69 -4.57 -1.17 5.37
C MET A 69 -4.83 -0.46 4.04
N PHE A 70 -4.64 0.86 3.98
CA PHE A 70 -4.81 1.64 2.76
C PHE A 70 -3.83 1.22 1.67
N THR A 71 -2.57 0.92 2.01
CA THR A 71 -1.59 0.47 1.02
C THR A 71 -2.02 -0.86 0.39
N LYS A 72 -2.58 -1.78 1.18
CA LYS A 72 -3.12 -3.05 0.66
C LYS A 72 -4.30 -2.82 -0.27
N VAL A 73 -5.22 -1.93 0.11
CA VAL A 73 -6.38 -1.55 -0.72
C VAL A 73 -5.91 -0.93 -2.04
N PHE A 74 -4.98 0.02 -2.01
CA PHE A 74 -4.43 0.62 -3.22
C PHE A 74 -3.69 -0.40 -4.07
N GLY A 75 -2.94 -1.33 -3.48
CA GLY A 75 -2.31 -2.44 -4.20
C GLY A 75 -3.33 -3.29 -4.96
N LEU A 76 -4.41 -3.71 -4.31
CA LEU A 76 -5.48 -4.48 -4.96
C LEU A 76 -6.22 -3.66 -6.03
N MET A 77 -6.45 -2.37 -5.78
CA MET A 77 -7.07 -1.47 -6.74
C MET A 77 -6.22 -1.29 -8.00
N SER A 78 -4.90 -1.14 -7.85
CA SER A 78 -3.97 -1.11 -8.99
C SER A 78 -3.96 -2.41 -9.79
N LEU A 79 -4.07 -3.58 -9.12
CA LEU A 79 -4.20 -4.85 -9.84
C LEU A 79 -5.48 -4.90 -10.67
N MET A 80 -6.61 -4.50 -10.07
CA MET A 80 -7.87 -4.46 -10.80
C MET A 80 -7.80 -3.48 -11.96
N ASP A 81 -7.26 -2.28 -11.76
CA ASP A 81 -7.10 -1.26 -12.80
C ASP A 81 -6.28 -1.79 -13.99
N ASP A 82 -5.11 -2.39 -13.72
CA ASP A 82 -4.27 -3.04 -14.76
C ASP A 82 -5.05 -4.15 -15.51
N THR A 83 -5.88 -4.92 -14.80
CA THR A 83 -6.74 -5.94 -15.43
C THR A 83 -7.82 -5.31 -16.31
N TYR A 84 -8.56 -4.31 -15.82
CA TYR A 84 -9.66 -3.67 -16.54
C TYR A 84 -9.20 -2.84 -17.74
N ASP A 85 -8.04 -2.20 -17.67
CA ASP A 85 -7.52 -1.32 -18.72
C ASP A 85 -6.92 -2.11 -19.90
N ALA A 86 -6.19 -3.20 -19.62
CA ALA A 86 -5.38 -3.88 -20.63
C ALA A 86 -5.81 -5.32 -20.97
N HIS A 87 -6.52 -6.02 -20.07
CA HIS A 87 -6.68 -7.48 -20.16
C HIS A 87 -8.11 -8.00 -20.09
N ALA A 88 -9.04 -7.27 -19.50
CA ALA A 88 -10.39 -7.77 -19.27
C ALA A 88 -11.28 -7.61 -20.50
N THR A 89 -12.01 -8.67 -20.84
CA THR A 89 -13.14 -8.56 -21.77
C THR A 89 -14.37 -8.00 -21.06
N LEU A 90 -15.28 -7.37 -21.82
CA LEU A 90 -16.51 -6.80 -21.26
C LEU A 90 -17.37 -7.85 -20.51
N GLU A 91 -17.33 -9.10 -20.93
CA GLU A 91 -18.03 -10.20 -20.25
C GLU A 91 -17.40 -10.54 -18.89
N GLU A 92 -16.06 -10.58 -18.81
CA GLU A 92 -15.33 -10.80 -17.56
C GLU A 92 -15.53 -9.64 -16.58
N CYS A 93 -15.54 -8.40 -17.09
CA CYS A 93 -15.89 -7.20 -16.32
C CYS A 93 -17.27 -7.32 -15.66
N HIS A 94 -18.27 -7.78 -16.40
CA HIS A 94 -19.62 -8.00 -15.86
C HIS A 94 -19.67 -9.14 -14.83
N LYS A 95 -18.92 -10.23 -15.04
CA LYS A 95 -18.82 -11.33 -14.06
C LYS A 95 -18.20 -10.85 -12.76
N LEU A 96 -17.11 -10.09 -12.83
CA LEU A 96 -16.46 -9.52 -11.66
C LEU A 96 -17.37 -8.52 -10.92
N ASN A 97 -18.06 -7.63 -11.65
CA ASN A 97 -19.01 -6.70 -11.04
C ASN A 97 -20.15 -7.44 -10.29
N LYS A 98 -20.71 -8.49 -10.92
CA LYS A 98 -21.70 -9.35 -10.26
C LYS A 98 -21.14 -10.07 -9.03
N ALA A 99 -19.87 -10.45 -9.04
CA ALA A 99 -19.23 -11.09 -7.90
C ALA A 99 -19.02 -10.11 -6.74
N ILE A 100 -18.69 -8.84 -7.03
CA ILE A 100 -18.51 -7.78 -6.01
C ILE A 100 -19.84 -7.38 -5.36
N GLN A 101 -20.95 -7.43 -6.11
CA GLN A 101 -22.29 -7.09 -5.59
C GLN A 101 -22.96 -8.21 -4.79
N ARG A 102 -22.36 -9.39 -4.69
CA ARG A 102 -22.87 -10.52 -3.88
C ARG A 102 -22.36 -10.44 -2.46
#